data_AF-A0A3A8LZD8-F1
#
_entry.id   AF-A0A3A8LZD8-F1
#
_cell.length_a   1.000
_cell.length_b   1.000
_cell.length_c   1.000
_cell.angle_alpha   90.00
_cell.angle_beta   90.00
_cell.angle_gamma   90.00
#
_symmetry.space_group_name_H-M   'P 1'
#
loop_
_entity.id
_entity.type
_entity.pdbx_description
1 polymer ?
#
loop_
_entity_poly.entity_id
_entity_poly.type
_entity_poly.pdbx_seq_one_letter_code
_entity_poly.pdbx_strand_id
1 'polypeptide(L)' 'PIAGRTRAETEGLIGFFVNTLVLRAKVEDGQSFRALLRQVRGTVLEAYEHQDVPFEKLVEVLHPTRSLSHTPLFQTLLTL' A
#
# COMPACT_ATOMS: atom_id res chain seq x y z
N PRO A 1 -0.49 7.11 -0.86
CA PRO A 1 0.28 6.96 -2.12
C PRO A 1 1.75 7.29 -1.84
N ILE A 2 2.70 6.66 -2.53
CA ILE A 2 4.13 6.96 -2.41
C ILE A 2 4.65 7.55 -3.72
N ALA A 3 5.61 8.47 -3.64
CA ALA A 3 6.08 9.20 -4.82
C ALA A 3 6.81 8.33 -5.87
N GLY A 4 7.34 7.17 -5.48
CA GLY A 4 8.08 6.24 -6.35
C GLY A 4 9.36 6.82 -6.97
N ARG A 5 9.84 7.95 -6.45
CA ARG A 5 11.10 8.61 -6.85
C ARG A 5 12.24 8.18 -5.94
N THR A 6 12.54 6.88 -5.91
CA THR A 6 13.62 6.32 -5.07
C THR A 6 15.01 6.50 -5.69
N ARG A 7 15.10 7.01 -6.92
CA ARG A 7 16.35 7.27 -7.66
C ARG A 7 16.49 8.75 -8.03
N ALA A 8 17.66 9.32 -7.78
CA ALA A 8 17.97 10.73 -8.08
C ALA A 8 17.75 11.10 -9.56
N GLU A 9 17.95 10.15 -10.47
CA GLU A 9 17.76 10.31 -11.92
C GLU A 9 16.30 10.62 -12.31
N THR A 10 15.34 10.25 -11.46
CA THR A 10 13.90 10.39 -11.72
C THR A 10 13.30 11.66 -11.13
N GLU A 11 14.06 12.44 -10.34
CA GLU A 11 13.55 13.63 -9.65
C GLU A 11 13.10 14.73 -10.62
N GLY A 12 13.83 14.90 -11.73
CA GLY A 12 13.58 15.93 -12.75
C GLY A 12 12.68 15.51 -13.91
N LEU A 13 12.16 14.27 -13.91
CA LEU A 13 11.34 13.76 -15.01
C LEU A 13 9.85 14.09 -14.83
N ILE A 14 9.20 14.49 -15.92
CA ILE A 14 7.74 14.60 -16.00
C ILE A 14 7.17 13.20 -16.29
N GLY A 15 6.37 12.65 -15.37
CA GLY A 15 5.76 11.33 -15.50
C GLY A 15 4.96 10.92 -14.26
N PHE A 16 4.17 9.85 -14.36
CA PHE A 16 3.39 9.30 -13.24
C PHE A 16 4.21 8.22 -12.52
N PHE A 17 4.85 8.60 -11.42
CA PHE A 17 5.72 7.72 -10.62
C PHE A 17 5.06 7.23 -9.33
N VAL A 18 3.82 7.64 -9.08
CA VAL A 18 3.13 7.28 -7.83
C VAL A 18 2.79 5.80 -7.82
N ASN A 19 3.19 5.11 -6.74
CA ASN A 19 2.76 3.75 -6.48
C ASN A 19 1.77 3.71 -5.30
N THR A 20 0.88 2.71 -5.32
CA THR A 20 -0.10 2.47 -4.26
C THR A 20 0.33 1.29 -3.40
N LEU A 21 0.61 1.53 -2.13
CA LEU A 21 0.86 0.46 -1.16
C LEU A 21 -0.44 0.03 -0.49
N VAL A 22 -0.77 -1.25 -0.62
CA VAL A 22 -1.93 -1.86 0.04
C VAL A 22 -1.54 -2.29 1.45
N LEU A 23 -2.20 -1.73 2.46
CA LEU A 23 -1.92 -2.01 3.87
C LEU A 23 -3.07 -2.80 4.48
N ARG A 24 -2.77 -3.96 5.08
CA ARG A 24 -3.77 -4.82 5.75
C ARG A 24 -3.57 -4.80 7.26
N ALA A 25 -4.42 -4.08 7.97
CA ALA A 25 -4.51 -4.19 9.42
C ALA A 25 -5.40 -5.38 9.82
N LYS A 26 -5.01 -6.12 10.86
CA LYS A 26 -5.91 -7.07 11.55
C LYS A 26 -6.30 -6.42 12.86
N VAL A 27 -7.61 -6.28 13.09
CA VAL A 27 -8.16 -5.78 14.35
C VAL A 27 -8.80 -6.99 15.04
N GLU A 28 -8.35 -7.28 16.25
CA GLU A 28 -8.84 -8.41 17.04
C GLU A 28 -9.57 -7.91 18.29
N ASP A 29 -10.64 -8.60 18.66
CA ASP A 29 -11.41 -8.25 19.85
C ASP A 29 -10.55 -8.39 21.12
N GLY A 30 -10.64 -7.41 22.00
CA GLY A 30 -9.83 -7.34 23.22
C GLY A 30 -8.39 -6.85 23.03
N GLN A 31 -7.95 -6.57 21.78
CA GLN A 31 -6.65 -5.99 21.52
C GLN A 31 -6.60 -4.52 21.98
N SER A 32 -5.61 -4.16 22.81
CA SER A 32 -5.41 -2.75 23.16
C SER A 32 -5.01 -1.91 21.95
N PHE A 33 -5.39 -0.64 21.94
CA PHE A 33 -4.98 0.31 20.89
C PHE A 33 -3.46 0.34 20.68
N ARG A 34 -2.67 0.28 21.77
CA ARG A 34 -1.20 0.29 21.69
C ARG A 34 -0.66 -0.96 20.99
N ALA A 35 -1.28 -2.11 21.18
CA ALA A 35 -0.91 -3.34 20.50
C ALA A 35 -1.25 -3.26 19.01
N LEU A 36 -2.45 -2.77 18.66
CA LEU A 36 -2.83 -2.53 17.26
C LEU A 36 -1.88 -1.55 16.57
N LEU A 37 -1.52 -0.43 17.22
CA LEU A 37 -0.60 0.55 16.66
C LEU A 37 0.79 -0.05 16.39
N ARG A 38 1.28 -0.91 17.30
CA ARG A 38 2.57 -1.61 17.10
C ARG A 38 2.51 -2.56 15.91
N GLN A 39 1.43 -3.30 15.76
CA GLN A 39 1.22 -4.20 14.63
C GLN A 39 1.15 -3.43 13.32
N VAL A 40 0.33 -2.37 13.25
CA VAL A 40 0.20 -1.52 12.06
C VAL A 40 1.55 -0.92 11.69
N ARG A 41 2.33 -0.42 12.67
CA ARG A 41 3.68 0.07 12.41
C ARG A 41 4.57 -1.00 11.76
N GLY A 42 4.54 -2.23 12.26
CA GLY A 42 5.29 -3.35 11.66
C GLY A 42 4.88 -3.61 10.22
N THR A 43 3.59 -3.77 9.96
CA THR A 43 3.04 -3.97 8.60
C THR A 43 3.40 -2.84 7.65
N VAL A 44 3.36 -1.59 8.12
CA VAL A 44 3.71 -0.43 7.30
C VAL A 44 5.19 -0.45 6.94
N LEU A 45 6.08 -0.70 7.90
CA LEU A 45 7.53 -0.76 7.64
C LEU A 45 7.88 -1.87 6.65
N GLU A 46 7.32 -3.06 6.84
CA GLU A 46 7.51 -4.20 5.93
C GLU A 46 6.98 -3.91 4.52
N ALA A 47 5.84 -3.19 4.40
CA ALA A 47 5.33 -2.75 3.10
C ALA A 47 6.26 -1.72 2.42
N TYR A 48 6.95 -0.86 3.18
CA TYR A 48 7.93 0.08 2.62
C TYR A 48 9.20 -0.60 2.11
N GLU A 49 9.59 -1.75 2.67
CA GLU A 49 10.71 -2.55 2.16
C GLU A 49 10.42 -3.12 0.76
N HIS A 50 9.14 -3.28 0.41
CA HIS A 50 8.68 -3.79 -0.89
C HIS A 50 8.00 -2.72 -1.75
N GLN A 51 8.30 -1.44 -1.49
CA GLN A 51 7.54 -0.33 -2.07
C GLN A 51 7.64 -0.20 -3.60
N ASP A 52 8.66 -0.83 -4.20
CA ASP A 52 8.91 -0.81 -5.64
C ASP A 52 8.01 -1.79 -6.42
N VAL A 53 7.27 -2.67 -5.73
CA VAL A 53 6.32 -3.58 -6.39
C VAL A 53 5.10 -2.80 -6.88
N PRO A 54 4.80 -2.78 -8.19
CA PRO A 54 3.63 -2.08 -8.70
C PRO A 54 2.33 -2.67 -8.18
N PHE A 55 1.36 -1.83 -7.84
CA PHE A 55 0.02 -2.26 -7.42
C PHE A 55 -0.63 -3.21 -8.43
N GLU A 56 -0.51 -2.92 -9.72
CA GLU A 56 -1.07 -3.73 -10.80
C GLU A 56 -0.51 -5.15 -10.78
N LYS A 57 0.77 -5.31 -10.41
CA LYS A 57 1.41 -6.63 -10.31
C LYS A 57 0.85 -7.43 -9.14
N LEU A 58 0.50 -6.78 -8.03
CA LEU A 58 -0.19 -7.43 -6.92
C LEU A 58 -1.57 -7.93 -7.35
N VAL A 59 -2.34 -7.11 -8.07
CA VAL A 59 -3.66 -7.50 -8.59
C VAL A 59 -3.54 -8.66 -9.58
N GLU A 60 -2.53 -8.63 -10.45
CA GLU A 60 -2.24 -9.70 -11.41
C GLU A 60 -1.97 -11.03 -10.68
N VAL A 61 -1.09 -11.04 -9.68
CA VAL A 61 -0.70 -12.28 -8.98
C VAL A 61 -1.81 -12.80 -8.06
N LEU A 62 -2.50 -11.92 -7.34
CA LEU A 62 -3.51 -12.30 -6.34
C LEU A 62 -4.87 -12.64 -6.97
N HIS A 63 -5.10 -12.30 -8.23
CA HIS A 63 -6.33 -12.58 -8.98
C HIS A 63 -7.62 -12.32 -8.17
N PRO A 64 -7.81 -11.12 -7.57
CA PRO A 64 -9.02 -10.84 -6.82
C PRO A 64 -10.24 -10.83 -7.74
N THR A 65 -11.43 -11.07 -7.18
CA THR A 65 -12.69 -10.96 -7.94
C THR A 65 -12.81 -9.57 -8.56
N ARG A 66 -12.99 -9.51 -9.88
CA ARG A 66 -13.15 -8.24 -10.59
C ARG A 66 -14.53 -7.65 -10.32
N SER A 67 -14.55 -6.35 -10.04
CA SER A 67 -15.78 -5.57 -9.91
C SER A 67 -15.60 -4.21 -10.58
N LEU A 68 -16.68 -3.71 -11.20
CA LEU A 68 -16.75 -2.34 -11.68
C LEU A 68 -17.19 -1.36 -10.59
N SER A 69 -17.66 -1.87 -9.44
CA SER A 69 -18.22 -1.06 -8.36
C SER A 69 -17.19 -0.62 -7.33
N HIS A 70 -16.02 -1.28 -7.28
CA HIS A 70 -14.99 -0.99 -6.28
C HIS A 70 -13.59 -1.32 -6.79
N THR A 71 -12.60 -0.63 -6.22
CA THR A 71 -11.18 -0.92 -6.44
C THR A 71 -10.81 -2.27 -5.83
N PRO A 72 -9.91 -3.04 -6.49
CA PRO A 72 -9.45 -4.31 -5.95
C PRO A 72 -8.61 -4.08 -4.69
N LEU A 73 -8.68 -5.03 -3.74
CA LEU A 73 -7.89 -5.10 -2.49
C LEU A 73 -8.19 -4.04 -1.41
N PHE A 74 -8.59 -2.81 -1.75
CA PHE A 74 -8.91 -1.75 -0.78
C PHE A 74 -10.01 -0.82 -1.31
N GLN A 75 -10.67 -0.08 -0.42
CA GLN A 75 -11.73 0.89 -0.78
C GLN A 75 -11.51 2.28 -0.14
N THR A 76 -10.47 2.43 0.68
CA THR A 76 -10.13 3.69 1.34
C THR A 76 -8.67 4.04 1.04
N LEU A 77 -8.42 5.29 0.68
CA LEU A 77 -7.09 5.82 0.43
C LEU A 77 -6.73 6.86 1.49
N LEU A 78 -5.54 6.72 2.08
CA LEU A 78 -4.94 7.76 2.91
C LEU A 78 -3.83 8.43 2.12
N THR A 79 -3.90 9.75 1.98
CA THR A 79 -2.86 10.58 1.37
C THR A 79 -2.56 11.78 2.27
N LEU A 80 -1.31 12.22 2.26
CA LEU A 80 -0.86 13.46 2.88
C LEU A 80 -0.74 14.55 1.81
#